data_AF-A0A5C6DW85-F1
#
_entry.id   AF-A0A5C6DW85-F1
#
_cell.length_a   1.000
_cell.length_b   1.000
_cell.length_c   1.000
_cell.angle_alpha   90.00
_cell.angle_beta   90.00
_cell.angle_gamma   90.00
#
_symmetry.space_group_name_H-M   'P 1'
#
loop_
_entity.id
_entity.type
_entity.pdbx_description
1 polymer ?
#
loop_
_entity_poly.entity_id
_entity_poly.type
_entity_poly.pdbx_seq_one_letter_code
_entity_poly.pdbx_strand_id
1 'polypeptide(L)' 'MQNNLKAGDRVRLISMTDDFDPIPAGTPGTVVGVYPHGDWTQVDVDWDTDRSLMLSIPPDQVAIVATEADKTN' A
#
# COMPACT_ATOMS: atom_id res chain seq x y z
N MET A 1 9.95 10.30 -0.69
CA MET A 1 10.80 9.23 -0.14
C MET A 1 10.00 7.95 -0.27
N GLN A 2 10.46 6.97 -1.06
CA GLN A 2 9.83 5.65 -1.08
C GLN A 2 10.13 5.02 0.28
N ASN A 3 9.16 5.03 1.19
CA ASN A 3 9.31 4.30 2.44
C ASN A 3 9.32 2.81 2.10
N ASN A 4 10.32 2.09 2.57
CA ASN A 4 10.40 0.63 2.47
C ASN A 4 9.17 0.02 3.16
N LEU A 5 8.16 -0.34 2.36
CA LEU A 5 6.97 -1.02 2.84
C LEU A 5 7.35 -2.37 3.45
N LYS A 6 6.70 -2.75 4.54
CA LYS A 6 6.81 -4.08 5.14
C LYS A 6 5.44 -4.59 5.58
N ALA A 7 5.33 -5.91 5.74
CA ALA A 7 4.13 -6.51 6.32
C ALA A 7 3.81 -5.91 7.70
N GLY A 8 2.54 -5.62 7.93
CA GLY A 8 2.02 -4.93 9.12
C GLY A 8 1.95 -3.40 8.99
N ASP A 9 2.55 -2.80 7.97
CA ASP A 9 2.40 -1.35 7.76
C ASP A 9 0.96 -1.00 7.40
N ARG A 10 0.45 0.07 8.01
CA ARG A 10 -0.82 0.68 7.63
C ARG A 10 -0.57 1.66 6.52
N VAL A 11 -1.31 1.49 5.43
CA VAL A 11 -1.18 2.30 4.23
C VAL A 11 -2.51 2.88 3.82
N ARG A 12 -2.44 3.92 2.98
CA ARG A 12 -3.58 4.52 2.30
C ARG A 12 -3.25 4.62 0.82
N LEU A 13 -4.17 4.19 -0.02
CA LEU A 13 -3.99 4.29 -1.46
C LEU A 13 -3.94 5.75 -1.93
N ILE A 14 -2.97 6.07 -2.77
CA ILE A 14 -2.85 7.37 -3.44
C ILE A 14 -3.36 7.24 -4.88
N SER A 15 -2.87 6.27 -5.64
CA SER A 15 -3.23 6.06 -7.05
C SER A 15 -3.06 4.60 -7.44
N MET A 16 -3.98 4.12 -8.28
CA MET A 16 -3.97 2.81 -8.92
C MET A 16 -4.50 2.98 -10.35
N THR A 17 -3.59 3.18 -11.29
CA THR A 17 -3.92 3.85 -12.57
C THR A 17 -4.26 2.88 -13.70
N ASP A 18 -3.74 1.65 -13.63
CA ASP A 18 -3.82 0.66 -14.71
C ASP A 18 -4.74 -0.52 -14.40
N ASP A 19 -5.55 -0.43 -13.32
CA ASP A 19 -6.51 -1.47 -12.93
C ASP A 19 -7.92 -1.19 -13.48
N PHE A 20 -8.60 -2.23 -13.97
CA PHE A 20 -9.97 -2.14 -14.50
C PHE A 20 -11.02 -1.94 -13.40
N ASP A 21 -10.75 -2.40 -12.19
CA ASP A 21 -11.59 -2.22 -10.99
C ASP A 21 -10.72 -1.81 -9.80
N PRO A 22 -10.18 -0.57 -9.82
CA PRO A 22 -9.20 -0.11 -8.84
C PRO A 22 -9.82 0.01 -7.45
N ILE A 23 -8.99 -0.16 -6.42
CA ILE A 23 -9.35 0.28 -5.08
C ILE A 23 -9.50 1.81 -5.10
N PRO A 24 -10.54 2.40 -4.48
CA PRO A 24 -10.70 3.86 -4.46
C PRO A 24 -9.52 4.55 -3.77
N ALA A 25 -9.02 5.64 -4.38
CA ALA A 25 -7.99 6.45 -3.76
C ALA A 25 -8.42 6.93 -2.36
N GLY A 26 -7.52 6.81 -1.41
CA GLY A 26 -7.76 7.12 -0.01
C GLY A 26 -8.27 5.97 0.85
N THR A 27 -8.51 4.79 0.26
CA THR A 27 -8.85 3.58 1.01
C THR A 27 -7.67 3.16 1.88
N PRO A 28 -7.88 2.93 3.18
CA PRO A 28 -6.85 2.43 4.07
C PRO A 28 -6.73 0.91 3.98
N GLY A 29 -5.56 0.36 4.30
CA GLY A 29 -5.30 -1.08 4.29
C GLY A 29 -4.04 -1.44 5.07
N THR A 30 -3.84 -2.74 5.29
CA THR A 30 -2.66 -3.31 5.94
C THR A 30 -1.85 -4.08 4.93
N VAL A 31 -0.55 -3.77 4.83
CA VAL A 31 0.37 -4.58 4.01
C VAL A 31 0.48 -5.98 4.62
N VAL A 32 0.22 -7.02 3.84
CA VAL A 32 0.34 -8.41 4.28
C VAL A 32 1.54 -9.12 3.63
N GLY A 33 2.03 -8.61 2.50
CA GLY A 33 3.19 -9.17 1.80
C GLY A 33 3.91 -8.13 0.94
N VAL A 34 5.23 -8.27 0.82
CA VAL A 34 6.07 -7.42 -0.03
C VAL A 34 7.05 -8.30 -0.79
N TYR A 35 7.00 -8.22 -2.13
CA TYR A 35 7.77 -9.06 -3.02
C TYR A 35 8.51 -8.19 -4.05
N PRO A 36 9.82 -7.93 -3.84
CA PRO A 36 10.62 -7.16 -4.78
C PRO A 36 10.88 -7.93 -6.09
N HIS A 37 10.68 -7.27 -7.23
CA HIS A 37 10.87 -7.81 -8.58
C HIS A 37 11.71 -6.85 -9.42
N GLY A 38 13.05 -6.91 -9.29
CA GLY A 38 13.95 -6.14 -10.14
C GLY A 38 13.70 -4.63 -10.06
N ASP A 39 12.96 -4.10 -11.02
CA ASP A 39 12.59 -2.69 -11.19
C ASP A 39 11.21 -2.30 -10.62
N TRP A 40 10.42 -3.26 -10.13
CA TRP A 40 9.13 -3.00 -9.47
C TRP A 40 8.95 -3.88 -8.22
N THR A 41 7.91 -3.65 -7.45
CA THR A 41 7.58 -4.38 -6.22
C THR A 41 6.11 -4.69 -6.19
N GLN A 42 5.77 -5.96 -5.98
CA GLN A 42 4.42 -6.37 -5.64
C GLN A 42 4.18 -6.16 -4.15
N VAL A 43 3.06 -5.53 -3.79
CA VAL A 43 2.64 -5.33 -2.41
C VAL A 43 1.23 -5.84 -2.24
N ASP A 44 1.07 -6.92 -1.48
CA ASP A 44 -0.25 -7.43 -1.14
C ASP A 44 -0.80 -6.63 0.04
N VAL A 45 -2.01 -6.09 -0.12
CA VAL A 45 -2.68 -5.29 0.89
C VAL A 45 -4.05 -5.88 1.19
N ASP A 46 -4.30 -6.09 2.47
CA ASP A 46 -5.63 -6.33 3.01
C ASP A 46 -6.29 -4.97 3.25
N TRP A 47 -7.17 -4.56 2.35
CA TRP A 47 -7.83 -3.26 2.42
C TRP A 47 -8.93 -3.30 3.47
N ASP A 48 -9.27 -2.18 4.11
CA ASP A 48 -10.38 -2.10 5.08
C ASP A 48 -11.76 -2.15 4.41
N THR A 49 -11.82 -2.77 3.23
CA THR A 49 -13.01 -3.06 2.45
C THR A 49 -13.13 -4.58 2.33
N ASP A 50 -14.19 -5.10 1.71
CA ASP A 50 -14.33 -6.55 1.48
C ASP A 50 -13.43 -7.09 0.35
N ARG A 51 -12.32 -6.41 0.04
CA ARG A 51 -11.40 -6.73 -1.05
C ARG A 51 -9.97 -6.86 -0.53
N SER A 52 -9.28 -7.89 -1.00
CA SER A 52 -7.83 -7.98 -0.95
C SER A 52 -7.30 -7.83 -2.37
N LEU A 53 -6.36 -6.90 -2.60
CA LEU A 53 -5.79 -6.63 -3.91
C LEU A 53 -4.31 -6.31 -3.77
N MET A 54 -3.52 -6.70 -4.77
CA MET A 54 -2.10 -6.39 -4.82
C MET A 54 -1.85 -5.06 -5.55
N LEU A 55 -0.76 -4.39 -5.19
CA LEU A 55 -0.25 -3.19 -5.86
C LEU A 55 1.02 -3.52 -6.63
N SER A 56 1.19 -2.92 -7.80
CA SER A 56 2.43 -2.95 -8.58
C SER A 56 3.12 -1.59 -8.46
N ILE A 57 4.19 -1.50 -7.68
CA ILE A 57 4.89 -0.24 -7.37
C ILE A 57 6.28 -0.21 -8.00
N PRO A 58 6.59 0.75 -8.90
CA PRO A 58 5.65 1.59 -9.66
C PRO A 58 4.79 0.77 -10.65
N PRO A 59 3.66 1.31 -11.17
CA PRO A 59 3.21 2.71 -11.08
C PRO A 59 2.31 3.05 -9.89
N ASP A 60 1.79 2.07 -9.15
CA ASP A 60 0.87 2.30 -8.05
C ASP A 60 1.55 3.08 -6.91
N GLN A 61 0.74 3.82 -6.15
CA GLN A 61 1.24 4.70 -5.10
C GLN A 61 0.43 4.54 -3.82
N VAL A 62 1.13 4.43 -2.70
CA VAL A 62 0.57 4.41 -1.34
C VAL A 62 1.35 5.32 -0.41
N ALA A 63 0.67 5.84 0.60
CA ALA A 63 1.29 6.51 1.74
C ALA A 63 1.20 5.59 2.96
N ILE A 64 2.27 5.47 3.73
CA ILE A 64 2.20 4.89 5.07
C ILE A 64 1.43 5.87 5.96
N VAL A 65 0.33 5.39 6.54
CA VAL A 65 -0.41 6.11 7.57
C VAL A 65 0.32 5.79 8.87
N ALA A 66 1.04 6.77 9.40
CA ALA A 66 1.99 6.64 10.51
C ALA A 66 1.63 5.52 11.49
N THR A 67 2.58 4.61 11.74
CA THR A 67 2.55 3.79 12.94
C THR A 67 2.53 4.73 14.15
N GLU A 68 1.90 4.32 15.24
CA GLU A 68 1.78 5.05 16.53
C GLU A 68 3.13 5.44 17.19
N ALA A 69 4.22 5.62 16.44
CA ALA A 69 5.51 6.12 16.90
C ALA A 69 5.62 7.65 16.86
N ASP A 70 4.67 8.38 16.26
CA ASP A 70 4.70 9.85 16.12
C ASP A 70 3.76 10.59 17.10
N LYS A 71 3.29 9.93 18.16
CA LYS A 71 2.45 10.55 19.23
C LYS A 71 3.22 11.02 20.46
N THR A 72 4.55 11.10 20.40
CA THR A 72 5.34 11.70 21.50
C THR A 72 6.50 12.52 20.94
N ASN A 73 6.24 13.82 20.72
CA ASN A 73 7.10 14.89 21.25
C ASN A 73 6.35 16.23 21.29
#